data_AF-A0A2N5NBE0-F1
#
_entry.id   AF-A0A2N5NBE0-F1
#
_cell.length_a   1.000
_cell.length_b   1.000
_cell.length_c   1.000
_cell.angle_alpha   90.00
_cell.angle_beta   90.00
_cell.angle_gamma   90.00
#
_symmetry.space_group_name_H-M   'P 1'
#
loop_
_entity.id
_entity.type
_entity.pdbx_description
1 polymer ?
#
loop_
_entity_poly.entity_id
_entity_poly.type
_entity_poly.pdbx_seq_one_letter_code
_entity_poly.pdbx_strand_id
1 'polypeptide(L)'
;MIVMAAMTFVAGSTLVNQSLTGAVTLIRFYVYASSSALGFFGFMISTISVLVYLTRIQSFGVPYLTPISPIQLRDLLPGLFILPFRKRPRRAEALRVQKPLK
;
A
#
# COMPACT_ATOMS: atom_id res chain seq x y z
N MET A 1 -5.85 -24.51 -6.80
CA MET A 1 -6.66 -23.69 -5.87
C MET A 1 -6.10 -23.66 -4.45
N ILE A 2 -5.77 -24.80 -3.83
CA ILE A 2 -5.25 -24.86 -2.44
C ILE A 2 -4.02 -23.96 -2.21
N VAL A 3 -3.02 -23.99 -3.09
CA VAL A 3 -1.81 -23.17 -2.96
C VAL A 3 -2.11 -21.67 -2.97
N MET A 4 -2.97 -21.23 -3.90
CA MET A 4 -3.37 -19.81 -4.01
C MET A 4 -4.16 -19.34 -2.78
N ALA A 5 -5.05 -20.20 -2.25
CA ALA A 5 -5.81 -19.90 -1.04
C ALA A 5 -4.90 -19.77 0.18
N ALA A 6 -3.93 -20.68 0.34
CA ALA A 6 -2.96 -20.64 1.44
C ALA A 6 -2.09 -19.36 1.37
N MET A 7 -1.56 -19.01 0.18
CA MET A 7 -0.80 -17.77 0.00
C MET A 7 -1.62 -16.52 0.32
N THR A 8 -2.87 -16.48 -0.13
CA THR A 8 -3.78 -15.34 0.12
C THR A 8 -4.11 -15.19 1.60
N PHE A 9 -4.27 -16.30 2.32
CA PHE A 9 -4.50 -16.33 3.76
C PHE A 9 -3.26 -15.87 4.55
N VAL A 10 -2.08 -16.40 4.22
CA VAL A 10 -0.81 -16.00 4.85
C VAL A 10 -0.48 -14.53 4.58
N ALA A 11 -0.72 -14.04 3.36
CA ALA A 11 -0.59 -12.60 3.07
C ALA A 11 -1.61 -11.78 3.87
N GLY A 12 -2.85 -12.27 4.00
CA GLY A 12 -3.89 -11.62 4.79
C GLY A 12 -3.55 -11.52 6.29
N SER A 13 -2.87 -12.51 6.87
CA SER A 13 -2.51 -12.49 8.29
C SER A 13 -1.40 -11.50 8.65
N THR A 14 -0.67 -10.97 7.66
CA THR A 14 0.30 -9.89 7.89
C THR A 14 -0.36 -8.53 8.17
N LEU A 15 -1.65 -8.37 7.85
CA LEU A 15 -2.40 -7.16 8.15
C LEU A 15 -2.86 -7.18 9.61
N VAL A 16 -2.10 -6.52 10.48
CA VAL A 16 -2.44 -6.36 11.92
C VAL A 16 -3.62 -5.39 12.13
N ASN A 17 -3.89 -4.51 11.15
CA ASN A 17 -4.96 -3.53 11.25
C ASN A 17 -6.27 -4.06 10.63
N GLN A 18 -7.29 -4.22 11.47
CA GLN A 18 -8.60 -4.73 11.07
C GLN A 18 -9.33 -3.87 10.04
N SER A 19 -9.15 -2.54 10.09
CA SER A 19 -9.71 -1.61 9.10
C SER A 19 -9.07 -1.82 7.71
N LEU A 20 -7.76 -2.12 7.67
CA LEU A 20 -7.08 -2.45 6.41
C LEU A 20 -7.55 -3.80 5.85
N THR A 21 -7.75 -4.81 6.71
CA THR A 21 -8.21 -6.14 6.29
C THR A 21 -9.57 -6.08 5.60
N GLY A 22 -10.51 -5.29 6.14
CA GLY A 22 -11.80 -5.04 5.50
C GLY A 22 -11.66 -4.35 4.15
N ALA A 23 -10.85 -3.30 4.07
CA ALA A 23 -10.61 -2.56 2.83
C ALA A 23 -10.00 -3.43 1.72
N VAL A 24 -9.00 -4.26 2.04
CA VAL A 24 -8.37 -5.18 1.07
C VAL A 24 -9.36 -6.23 0.57
N THR A 25 -10.25 -6.71 1.44
CA THR A 25 -11.28 -7.68 1.05
C THR A 25 -12.27 -7.07 0.04
N LEU A 26 -12.70 -5.82 0.28
CA LEU A 26 -13.53 -5.05 -0.67
C LEU A 26 -12.84 -4.84 -2.03
N ILE A 27 -11.56 -4.48 -2.02
CA ILE A 27 -10.78 -4.32 -3.26
C ILE A 27 -10.70 -5.64 -4.04
N ARG A 28 -10.52 -6.79 -3.36
CA ARG A 28 -10.53 -8.11 -4.00
C ARG A 28 -11.87 -8.41 -4.67
N PHE A 29 -12.98 -8.12 -4.00
CA PHE A 29 -14.31 -8.28 -4.61
C PHE A 29 -14.48 -7.40 -5.85
N TYR A 30 -14.01 -6.15 -5.83
CA TYR A 30 -14.01 -5.26 -7.00
C TYR A 30 -13.19 -5.83 -8.17
N VAL A 31 -11.99 -6.34 -7.90
CA VAL A 31 -11.14 -6.97 -8.92
C VAL A 31 -11.77 -8.25 -9.47
N TYR A 32 -12.38 -9.08 -8.63
CA TYR A 32 -13.07 -10.29 -9.09
C TYR A 32 -14.33 -9.98 -9.90
N ALA A 33 -15.13 -8.98 -9.51
CA ALA A 33 -16.30 -8.58 -10.26
C ALA A 33 -15.94 -8.04 -11.65
N SER A 34 -14.94 -7.15 -11.73
CA SER A 34 -14.47 -6.60 -13.00
C SER A 34 -13.80 -7.65 -13.90
N SER A 35 -13.00 -8.54 -13.31
CA SER A 35 -12.38 -9.67 -14.04
C SER A 35 -13.41 -10.70 -14.50
N SER A 36 -14.47 -10.95 -13.74
CA SER A 36 -15.54 -11.86 -14.14
C SER A 36 -16.33 -11.32 -15.35
N ALA A 37 -16.55 -10.00 -15.42
CA ALA A 37 -17.30 -9.38 -16.51
C ALA A 37 -16.51 -9.24 -17.82
N LEU A 38 -15.22 -8.87 -17.74
CA LEU A 38 -14.38 -8.52 -18.91
C LEU A 38 -13.19 -9.48 -19.11
N GLY A 39 -13.04 -10.50 -18.27
CA GLY A 39 -11.90 -11.40 -18.27
C GLY A 39 -10.59 -10.70 -17.87
N PHE A 40 -9.50 -11.07 -18.56
CA PHE A 40 -8.16 -10.54 -18.31
C PHE A 40 -8.07 -9.02 -18.52
N PHE A 41 -8.86 -8.47 -19.42
CA PHE A 41 -8.92 -7.02 -19.65
C PHE A 41 -9.45 -6.27 -18.42
N GLY A 42 -10.47 -6.84 -17.75
CA GLY A 42 -11.00 -6.31 -16.49
C GLY A 42 -9.99 -6.37 -15.34
N PHE A 43 -9.18 -7.43 -15.29
CA PHE A 43 -8.07 -7.53 -14.32
C PHE A 43 -7.02 -6.42 -14.52
N MET A 44 -6.66 -6.10 -15.77
CA MET A 44 -5.69 -5.03 -16.05
C MET A 44 -6.22 -3.65 -15.66
N ILE A 45 -7.47 -3.34 -16.03
CA ILE A 45 -8.11 -2.07 -15.69
C ILE A 45 -8.26 -1.91 -14.17
N SER A 46 -8.75 -2.94 -13.49
CA SER A 46 -8.94 -2.90 -12.03
C SER A 46 -7.61 -2.74 -11.29
N THR A 47 -6.54 -3.39 -11.76
CA THR A 47 -5.20 -3.23 -11.19
C THR A 47 -4.72 -1.78 -11.28
N ILE A 48 -4.83 -1.14 -12.45
CA ILE A 48 -4.44 0.26 -12.64
C ILE A 48 -5.31 1.19 -11.78
N SER A 49 -6.63 0.95 -11.75
CA SER A 49 -7.58 1.73 -10.95
C SER A 49 -7.26 1.68 -9.45
N VAL A 50 -6.95 0.50 -8.92
CA VAL A 50 -6.52 0.33 -7.52
C VAL A 50 -5.22 1.08 -7.22
N LEU A 51 -4.29 1.09 -8.18
CA LEU A 51 -3.01 1.79 -8.04
C LEU A 51 -3.21 3.32 -7.95
N VAL A 52 -4.11 3.87 -8.76
CA VAL A 52 -4.52 5.28 -8.69
C VAL A 52 -5.29 5.58 -7.40
N TYR A 53 -6.14 4.65 -6.94
CA TYR A 53 -6.85 4.82 -5.67
C TYR A 53 -5.89 4.90 -4.48
N LEU A 54 -4.83 4.09 -4.47
CA LEU A 54 -3.80 4.10 -3.42
C LEU A 54 -3.03 5.42 -3.33
N THR A 55 -2.85 6.18 -4.43
CA THR A 55 -2.21 7.51 -4.38
C THR A 55 -3.09 8.55 -3.69
N ARG A 56 -4.41 8.39 -3.76
CA ARG A 56 -5.40 9.29 -3.14
C ARG A 56 -5.53 9.07 -1.64
N ILE A 57 -5.30 7.86 -1.16
CA ILE A 57 -5.39 7.55 0.27
C ILE A 57 -4.20 8.18 1.01
N GLN A 58 -4.50 9.02 1.99
CA GLN A 58 -3.52 9.58 2.91
C GLN A 58 -3.54 8.77 4.22
N SER A 59 -2.36 8.34 4.70
CA SER A 59 -2.18 7.72 6.02
C SER A 59 -1.56 8.75 6.94
N PHE A 60 -2.24 9.18 8.01
CA PHE A 60 -1.72 10.17 8.97
C PHE A 60 -1.12 11.45 8.33
N GLY A 61 -1.75 11.94 7.25
CA GLY A 61 -1.32 13.16 6.53
C GLY A 61 -0.20 12.96 5.51
N VAL A 62 0.31 11.74 5.33
CA VAL A 62 1.28 11.38 4.28
C VAL A 62 0.63 10.41 3.28
N PRO A 63 0.72 10.64 1.95
CA PRO A 63 0.21 9.72 0.94
C PRO A 63 0.65 8.27 1.19
N TYR A 64 -0.22 7.28 1.00
CA TYR A 64 0.13 5.85 1.25
C TYR A 64 1.36 5.38 0.45
N LEU A 65 1.66 6.06 -0.66
CA LEU A 65 2.81 5.83 -1.53
C LEU A 65 3.99 6.76 -1.22
N THR A 66 4.14 7.24 0.01
CA THR A 66 5.16 8.23 0.39
C THR A 66 6.65 7.86 0.21
N PRO A 67 7.07 6.59 0.04
CA PRO A 67 8.44 6.31 -0.42
C PRO A 67 8.59 6.42 -1.95
N ILE A 68 7.49 6.41 -2.71
CA ILE A 68 7.46 6.49 -4.19
C ILE A 68 7.14 7.93 -4.65
N SER A 69 6.47 8.72 -3.81
CA SER A 69 6.06 10.11 -4.06
C SER A 69 6.20 10.92 -2.77
N PRO A 70 7.22 11.79 -2.57
CA PRO A 70 8.17 12.35 -3.53
C PRO A 70 9.40 11.47 -3.77
N ILE A 71 9.94 11.49 -4.99
CA ILE A 71 11.11 10.69 -5.41
C ILE A 71 12.38 11.25 -4.73
N GLN A 72 12.57 10.96 -3.44
CA GLN A 72 13.85 11.14 -2.76
C GLN A 72 14.56 9.79 -2.78
N LEU A 73 15.58 9.66 -3.64
CA LEU A 73 16.40 8.44 -3.77
C LEU A 73 17.01 7.96 -2.43
N ARG A 74 17.10 8.85 -1.44
CA ARG A 74 17.55 8.57 -0.07
C ARG A 74 16.52 7.83 0.80
N ASP A 75 15.22 8.02 0.54
CA ASP A 75 14.12 7.38 1.29
C ASP A 75 13.61 6.08 0.62
N LEU A 76 13.98 5.83 -0.64
CA LEU A 76 13.66 4.59 -1.36
C LEU A 76 14.34 3.35 -0.77
N LEU A 77 15.61 3.45 -0.37
CA LEU A 77 16.37 2.35 0.24
C LEU A 77 15.75 1.87 1.57
N PRO A 78 15.41 2.74 2.53
CA PRO A 78 14.71 2.34 3.75
C PRO A 78 13.20 2.06 3.57
N GLY A 79 12.57 2.56 2.51
CA GLY A 79 11.16 2.28 2.20
C GLY A 79 10.92 0.90 1.57
N LEU A 80 11.88 0.39 0.79
CA LEU A 80 11.77 -0.91 0.13
C LEU A 80 12.35 -2.08 0.94
N PHE A 81 13.38 -1.81 1.78
CA PHE A 81 13.98 -2.80 2.66
C PHE A 81 13.66 -2.51 4.12
N ILE A 82 13.20 -3.52 4.86
CA ILE A 82 13.04 -3.45 6.31
C ILE A 82 14.45 -3.36 6.93
N LEU A 83 14.97 -2.13 7.11
CA LEU A 83 16.25 -1.96 7.78
C LEU A 83 16.15 -2.40 9.25
N PRO A 84 17.19 -3.08 9.77
CA PRO A 84 17.28 -3.46 11.17
C PRO A 84 17.22 -2.21 12.06
N PHE A 85 16.51 -2.32 13.19
CA PHE A 85 16.17 -1.23 14.12
C PHE A 85 17.34 -0.31 14.51
N ARG A 86 18.59 -0.80 14.45
CA ARG A 86 19.80 -0.09 14.85
C ARG A 86 20.27 0.98 13.86
N LYS A 87 19.85 0.92 12.58
CA LYS A 87 20.23 1.89 11.53
C LYS A 87 19.04 2.68 10.97
N ARG A 88 17.88 2.61 11.63
CA ARG A 88 16.72 3.42 11.23
C ARG A 88 16.99 4.89 11.59
N PRO A 89 17.07 5.83 10.63
CA PRO A 89 17.08 7.25 10.96
C PRO A 89 15.79 7.56 11.75
N ARG A 90 15.93 8.21 12.90
CA ARG A 90 14.85 8.46 13.87
C ARG A 90 13.73 9.38 13.35
N ARG A 91 13.80 9.84 12.10
CA ARG A 91 12.83 10.74 11.44
C ARG A 91 12.80 10.44 9.95
N ALA A 92 11.65 10.01 9.45
CA ALA A 92 11.36 10.08 8.02
C ALA A 92 11.23 11.55 7.63
N GLU A 93 12.04 12.02 6.69
CA GLU A 93 12.03 13.41 6.20
C GLU A 93 10.70 13.75 5.48
N ALA A 94 9.95 12.72 5.07
CA ALA A 94 8.57 12.79 4.57
C ALA A 94 7.56 13.37 5.60
N LEU A 95 7.84 13.27 6.90
CA LEU A 95 7.05 13.95 7.95
C LEU A 95 7.53 15.40 8.08
N ARG A 96 7.40 16.21 7.01
CA ARG A 96 7.66 17.65 7.05
C ARG A 96 6.66 18.28 8.02
N VAL A 97 6.97 18.20 9.32
CA VAL A 97 6.29 18.87 10.41
C VAL A 97 6.19 20.32 9.99
N GLN A 98 4.94 20.78 9.83
CA GLN A 98 4.61 22.19 9.75
C GLN A 98 5.30 22.83 10.95
N LYS A 99 6.38 23.59 10.71
CA LYS A 99 7.08 24.32 11.76
C LYS A 99 6.01 25.15 12.47
N PRO A 100 5.79 24.99 13.79
CA PRO A 100 4.93 25.92 14.49
C PRO A 100 5.57 27.30 14.29
N LEU A 101 4.82 28.21 13.64
CA LEU A 101 5.20 29.61 13.61
C LEU A 101 5.34 30.05 15.08
N LYS A 102 6.49 30.62 15.41
CA LYS A 102 6.63 31.47 16.59
C LYS A 102 5.72 32.67 16.43
#